data_AF-A0A1N6VYT3-F1
#
_entry.id   AF-A0A1N6VYT3-F1
#
_cell.length_a   1.000
_cell.length_b   1.000
_cell.length_c   1.000
_cell.angle_alpha   90.00
_cell.angle_beta   90.00
_cell.angle_gamma   90.00
#
_symmetry.space_group_name_H-M   'P 1'
#
loop_
_entity.id
_entity.type
_entity.pdbx_description
1 polymer ?
#
loop_
_entity_poly.entity_id
_entity_poly.type
_entity_poly.pdbx_seq_one_letter_code
_entity_poly.pdbx_strand_id
1 'polypeptide(L)'
;MVECACRSLSRLCRYVISCRDVQGCVERAPLGIYIQETRRLEELLDAFGSRDNAFWAPFRSVSAAAKLVSDLLYKVLHLKYAAPFYSLFPLEDDFLVATDKAAHLLTEVLAEISEALLQLGEEKGLSLPDSAFDDFCSGRETPSFVLPKDRECRLNPEARRFVADLATAFLNQVESSGIIGSYEATRDCPLAETIPHLFSERQLRRSENEFHNLQAEYDTALAGTKTEQCDKGLPYLRGHATVIFHLLELATALSHYYERHVIFCAARGLPVRFLGEQRIQALLFDYALKFSVHYLGKARDLCRMLLQKYAEIGSVTVPVPVYRGFHVRPSSLVAKIVLHYGTEVTLELDGETCDASSAMDIIRFNENIYAVKRRRLAEEVTTIAERLGGDDLMPVFLSLLEEKKIVLYSGDLHLQDFPRVPGETIGEYANRGIARLLATGKIDIRSDIDVTVRGDVRVLEDIRTLAHHGYGEDSFGNNISLPASLIYLRR
;
A
#
# COMPACT_ATOMS: atom_id res chain seq x y z
N MET A 1 -25.21 34.36 23.72
CA MET A 1 -25.09 33.07 23.00
C MET A 1 -23.71 32.47 23.16
N VAL A 2 -22.64 33.17 22.75
CA VAL A 2 -21.24 32.70 22.95
C VAL A 2 -20.92 32.42 24.41
N GLU A 3 -21.29 33.33 25.34
CA GLU A 3 -21.09 33.08 26.78
C GLU A 3 -21.74 31.76 27.25
N CYS A 4 -22.97 31.49 26.82
CA CYS A 4 -23.68 30.26 27.17
C CYS A 4 -22.95 29.01 26.64
N ALA A 5 -22.43 29.07 25.40
CA ALA A 5 -21.64 27.99 24.81
C ALA A 5 -20.30 27.78 25.55
N CYS A 6 -19.70 28.84 26.11
CA CYS A 6 -18.44 28.74 26.83
C CYS A 6 -18.59 28.27 28.29
N ARG A 7 -19.79 28.25 28.88
CA ARG A 7 -19.95 27.86 30.30
C ARG A 7 -19.47 26.44 30.58
N SER A 8 -19.99 25.45 29.86
CA SER A 8 -19.57 24.05 30.01
C SER A 8 -18.11 23.86 29.62
N LEU A 9 -17.70 24.47 28.50
CA LEU A 9 -16.33 24.39 28.00
C LEU A 9 -15.31 24.94 29.01
N SER A 10 -15.61 26.05 29.70
CA SER A 10 -14.68 26.64 30.67
C SER A 10 -14.43 25.75 31.89
N ARG A 11 -15.44 24.98 32.32
CA ARG A 11 -15.30 23.98 33.39
C ARG A 11 -14.45 22.81 32.93
N LEU A 12 -14.65 22.36 31.69
CA LEU A 12 -13.86 21.30 31.06
C LEU A 12 -12.40 21.74 30.82
N CYS A 13 -12.16 23.01 30.44
CA CYS A 13 -10.82 23.59 30.34
C CYS A 13 -10.09 23.50 31.69
N ARG A 14 -10.73 23.87 32.79
CA ARG A 14 -10.16 23.77 34.14
C ARG A 14 -9.89 22.31 34.55
N TYR A 15 -10.78 21.39 34.18
CA TYR A 15 -10.54 19.95 34.37
C TYR A 15 -9.29 19.47 33.62
N VAL A 16 -9.16 19.78 32.32
CA VAL A 16 -7.97 19.40 31.52
C VAL A 16 -6.68 19.97 32.12
N ILE A 17 -6.70 21.24 32.55
CA ILE A 17 -5.56 21.87 33.21
C ILE A 17 -5.19 21.11 34.49
N SER A 18 -6.17 20.71 35.30
CA SER A 18 -5.92 19.92 36.52
C SER A 18 -5.36 18.51 36.21
N CYS A 19 -5.77 17.89 35.10
CA CYS A 19 -5.26 16.57 34.71
C CYS A 19 -3.77 16.60 34.37
N ARG A 20 -3.29 17.67 33.70
CA ARG A 20 -1.86 17.89 33.42
C ARG A 20 -1.03 17.82 34.70
N ASP A 21 -1.53 18.42 35.78
CA ASP A 21 -0.77 18.62 37.00
C ASP A 21 -0.85 17.42 37.98
N VAL A 22 -1.91 16.60 37.89
CA VAL A 22 -2.22 15.55 38.89
C VAL A 22 -2.23 14.12 38.33
N GLN A 23 -2.82 13.90 37.15
CA GLN A 23 -3.11 12.55 36.62
C GLN A 23 -2.22 12.16 35.43
N GLY A 24 -1.56 13.13 34.79
CA GLY A 24 -0.72 12.94 33.60
C GLY A 24 -1.50 12.84 32.29
N CYS A 25 -2.80 12.49 32.31
CA CYS A 25 -3.62 12.37 31.11
C CYS A 25 -5.11 12.61 31.39
N VAL A 26 -5.81 13.16 30.39
CA VAL A 26 -7.28 13.37 30.41
C VAL A 26 -8.02 12.04 30.20
N GLU A 27 -9.15 11.84 30.88
CA GLU A 27 -10.05 10.69 30.63
C GLU A 27 -10.92 10.88 29.36
N ARG A 28 -11.28 9.79 28.68
CA ARG A 28 -12.01 9.82 27.40
C ARG A 28 -13.42 10.42 27.50
N ALA A 29 -14.13 10.16 28.60
CA ALA A 29 -15.50 10.65 28.78
C ALA A 29 -15.56 12.20 28.84
N PRO A 30 -14.81 12.89 29.72
CA PRO A 30 -14.68 14.36 29.68
C PRO A 30 -14.25 14.88 28.32
N LEU A 31 -13.28 14.21 27.70
CA LEU A 31 -12.72 14.63 26.43
C LEU A 31 -13.76 14.59 25.30
N GLY A 32 -14.65 13.60 25.30
CA GLY A 32 -15.77 13.53 24.35
C GLY A 32 -16.69 14.75 24.45
N ILE A 33 -17.00 15.21 25.67
CA ILE A 33 -17.79 16.43 25.88
C ILE A 33 -16.99 17.66 25.45
N TYR A 34 -15.70 17.73 25.75
CA TYR A 34 -14.81 18.81 25.33
C TYR A 34 -14.80 18.98 23.79
N ILE A 35 -14.71 17.87 23.04
CA ILE A 35 -14.76 17.87 21.57
C ILE A 35 -16.10 18.44 21.09
N GLN A 36 -17.21 18.02 21.70
CA GLN A 36 -18.55 18.48 21.32
C GLN A 36 -18.71 19.99 21.57
N GLU A 37 -18.31 20.48 22.74
CA GLU A 37 -18.43 21.89 23.11
C GLU A 37 -17.51 22.78 22.27
N THR A 38 -16.27 22.35 21.97
CA THR A 38 -15.36 23.09 21.09
C THR A 38 -15.83 23.13 19.64
N ARG A 39 -16.40 22.02 19.12
CA ARG A 39 -17.02 22.01 17.79
C ARG A 39 -18.19 22.99 17.71
N ARG A 40 -19.10 22.95 18.71
CA ARG A 40 -20.24 23.87 18.79
C ARG A 40 -19.79 25.33 18.88
N LEU A 41 -18.76 25.61 19.67
CA LEU A 41 -18.19 26.95 19.79
C LEU A 41 -17.60 27.44 18.46
N GLU A 42 -16.81 26.60 17.77
CA GLU A 42 -16.24 26.96 16.47
C GLU A 42 -17.33 27.29 15.44
N GLU A 43 -18.36 26.44 15.31
CA GLU A 43 -19.49 26.65 14.40
C GLU A 43 -20.24 27.95 14.70
N LEU A 44 -20.47 28.23 15.99
CA LEU A 44 -21.12 29.47 16.43
C LEU A 44 -20.27 30.70 16.09
N LEU A 45 -18.96 30.65 16.36
CA LEU A 45 -18.03 31.73 16.04
C LEU A 45 -17.92 31.96 14.53
N ASP A 46 -17.93 30.90 13.73
CA ASP A 46 -17.91 30.98 12.26
C ASP A 46 -19.21 31.62 11.74
N ALA A 47 -20.37 31.26 12.30
CA ALA A 47 -21.65 31.87 11.95
C ALA A 47 -21.72 33.38 12.25
N PHE A 48 -20.99 33.84 13.27
CA PHE A 48 -20.83 35.27 13.57
C PHE A 48 -19.76 35.97 12.73
N GLY A 49 -19.10 35.29 11.79
CA GLY A 49 -18.06 35.88 10.94
C GLY A 49 -16.77 36.19 11.72
N SER A 50 -16.49 35.49 12.82
CA SER A 50 -15.32 35.74 13.67
C SER A 50 -13.98 35.64 12.92
N ARG A 51 -13.92 34.87 11.82
CA ARG A 51 -12.73 34.73 10.97
C ARG A 51 -12.26 36.06 10.38
N ASP A 52 -13.20 36.93 10.03
CA ASP A 52 -12.94 38.23 9.40
C ASP A 52 -12.96 39.39 10.43
N ASN A 53 -13.12 39.06 11.71
CA ASN A 53 -13.17 40.03 12.80
C ASN A 53 -11.85 39.99 13.59
N ALA A 54 -11.04 41.04 13.50
CA ALA A 54 -9.73 41.10 14.17
C ALA A 54 -9.80 40.90 15.70
N PHE A 55 -10.92 41.29 16.34
CA PHE A 55 -11.10 41.09 17.77
C PHE A 55 -11.40 39.62 18.11
N TRP A 56 -12.27 38.94 17.37
CA TRP A 56 -12.70 37.56 17.66
C TRP A 56 -11.88 36.46 16.96
N ALA A 57 -11.14 36.78 15.90
CA ALA A 57 -10.33 35.84 15.14
C ALA A 57 -9.34 35.03 16.01
N PRO A 58 -8.63 35.63 17.02
CA PRO A 58 -7.77 34.86 17.91
C PRO A 58 -8.55 33.81 18.72
N PHE A 59 -9.69 34.17 19.29
CA PHE A 59 -10.51 33.25 20.09
C PHE A 59 -11.03 32.08 19.25
N ARG A 60 -11.48 32.36 18.03
CA ARG A 60 -11.87 31.31 17.08
C ARG A 60 -10.70 30.42 16.68
N SER A 61 -9.52 30.98 16.46
CA SER A 61 -8.31 30.21 16.13
C SER A 61 -7.93 29.24 17.24
N VAL A 62 -7.99 29.67 18.50
CA VAL A 62 -7.72 28.80 19.66
C VAL A 62 -8.82 27.75 19.82
N SER A 63 -10.09 28.09 19.58
CA SER A 63 -11.19 27.11 19.57
C SER A 63 -11.01 26.01 18.52
N ALA A 64 -10.52 26.36 17.32
CA ALA A 64 -10.22 25.39 16.28
C ALA A 64 -9.04 24.47 16.67
N ALA A 65 -8.00 25.02 17.30
CA ALA A 65 -6.88 24.22 17.83
C ALA A 65 -7.35 23.26 18.94
N ALA A 66 -8.22 23.74 19.84
CA ALA A 66 -8.80 22.94 20.91
C ALA A 66 -9.57 21.72 20.38
N LYS A 67 -10.39 21.93 19.35
CA LYS A 67 -11.11 20.85 18.65
C LYS A 67 -10.17 19.84 18.02
N LEU A 68 -9.12 20.29 17.32
CA LEU A 68 -8.16 19.38 16.69
C LEU A 68 -7.39 18.54 17.73
N VAL A 69 -6.81 19.19 18.74
CA VAL A 69 -5.97 18.50 19.73
C VAL A 69 -6.79 17.56 20.61
N SER A 70 -8.02 17.94 20.96
CA SER A 70 -8.91 17.04 21.70
C SER A 70 -9.32 15.82 20.87
N ASP A 71 -9.59 15.98 19.57
CA ASP A 71 -9.86 14.86 18.66
C ASP A 71 -8.65 13.94 18.48
N LEU A 72 -7.44 14.48 18.32
CA LEU A 72 -6.19 13.72 18.30
C LEU A 72 -5.99 12.92 19.60
N LEU A 73 -6.13 13.59 20.76
CA LEU A 73 -5.98 12.94 22.06
C LEU A 73 -7.00 11.81 22.24
N TYR A 74 -8.24 12.01 21.79
CA TYR A 74 -9.29 11.00 21.91
C TYR A 74 -8.96 9.74 21.09
N LYS A 75 -8.38 9.90 19.88
CA LYS A 75 -7.89 8.79 19.05
C LYS A 75 -6.70 8.08 19.67
N VAL A 76 -5.74 8.80 20.24
CA VAL A 76 -4.61 8.20 20.96
C VAL A 76 -5.08 7.41 22.19
N LEU A 77 -6.03 7.95 22.95
CA LEU A 77 -6.63 7.22 24.08
C LEU A 77 -7.43 6.01 23.63
N HIS A 78 -8.13 6.09 22.49
CA HIS A 78 -8.74 4.92 21.90
C HIS A 78 -7.71 3.81 21.65
N LEU A 79 -6.58 4.14 21.03
CA LEU A 79 -5.49 3.18 20.81
C LEU A 79 -4.92 2.65 22.14
N LYS A 80 -4.66 3.51 23.12
CA LYS A 80 -4.14 3.14 24.44
C LYS A 80 -4.96 2.04 25.09
N TYR A 81 -6.29 2.17 25.06
CA TYR A 81 -7.18 1.25 25.76
C TYR A 81 -7.67 0.09 24.88
N ALA A 82 -7.72 0.25 23.56
CA ALA A 82 -8.22 -0.79 22.65
C ALA A 82 -7.12 -1.73 22.14
N ALA A 83 -5.90 -1.23 21.91
CA ALA A 83 -4.80 -2.03 21.36
C ALA A 83 -4.47 -3.30 22.17
N PRO A 84 -4.53 -3.32 23.52
CA PRO A 84 -4.32 -4.56 24.29
C PRO A 84 -5.34 -5.67 23.99
N PHE A 85 -6.50 -5.32 23.42
CA PHE A 85 -7.55 -6.27 23.05
C PHE A 85 -7.54 -6.62 21.56
N TYR A 86 -6.70 -5.96 20.75
CA TYR A 86 -6.47 -6.32 19.36
C TYR A 86 -5.51 -7.50 19.28
N SER A 87 -5.73 -8.38 18.31
CA SER A 87 -4.73 -9.38 17.95
C SER A 87 -3.69 -8.67 17.08
N LEU A 88 -2.55 -8.30 17.67
CA LEU A 88 -1.46 -7.61 17.00
C LEU A 88 -0.18 -8.43 17.13
N PHE A 89 0.60 -8.50 16.07
CA PHE A 89 1.94 -9.04 16.18
C PHE A 89 2.82 -8.13 17.05
N PRO A 90 3.67 -8.70 17.91
CA PRO A 90 4.60 -7.91 18.70
C PRO A 90 5.57 -7.16 17.78
N LEU A 91 5.91 -5.94 18.18
CA LEU A 91 6.91 -5.09 17.56
C LEU A 91 8.16 -5.04 18.44
N GLU A 92 9.28 -4.59 17.86
CA GLU A 92 10.53 -4.38 18.61
C GLU A 92 10.41 -3.15 19.53
N ASP A 93 9.81 -2.07 19.03
CA ASP A 93 9.47 -0.90 19.84
C ASP A 93 8.19 -1.13 20.64
N ASP A 94 8.15 -0.61 21.87
CA ASP A 94 6.96 -0.64 22.71
C ASP A 94 5.91 0.37 22.25
N PHE A 95 4.91 -0.13 21.53
CA PHE A 95 3.79 0.66 21.01
C PHE A 95 2.95 1.30 22.11
N LEU A 96 2.71 0.61 23.23
CA LEU A 96 1.85 1.13 24.29
C LEU A 96 2.56 2.26 25.05
N VAL A 97 3.86 2.11 25.32
CA VAL A 97 4.68 3.18 25.91
C VAL A 97 4.75 4.40 24.99
N ALA A 98 4.90 4.21 23.68
CA ALA A 98 4.88 5.32 22.74
C ALA A 98 3.50 6.00 22.66
N THR A 99 2.43 5.21 22.73
CA THR A 99 1.04 5.70 22.80
C THR A 99 0.81 6.52 24.06
N ASP A 100 1.33 6.08 25.20
CA ASP A 100 1.29 6.86 26.44
C ASP A 100 2.04 8.19 26.30
N LYS A 101 3.24 8.19 25.73
CA LYS A 101 3.99 9.44 25.49
C LYS A 101 3.21 10.41 24.60
N ALA A 102 2.60 9.91 23.52
CA ALA A 102 1.75 10.72 22.64
C ALA A 102 0.54 11.30 23.39
N ALA A 103 -0.09 10.53 24.28
CA ALA A 103 -1.24 10.97 25.09
C ALA A 103 -0.85 12.07 26.09
N HIS A 104 0.31 11.94 26.76
CA HIS A 104 0.84 12.96 27.66
C HIS A 104 1.15 14.26 26.90
N LEU A 105 1.86 14.17 25.77
CA LEU A 105 2.18 15.33 24.95
C LEU A 105 0.92 16.07 24.47
N LEU A 106 -0.09 15.34 24.01
CA LEU A 106 -1.37 15.95 23.58
C LEU A 106 -2.17 16.52 24.77
N THR A 107 -2.07 15.92 25.95
CA THR A 107 -2.66 16.47 27.18
C THR A 107 -2.01 17.81 27.56
N GLU A 108 -0.68 17.90 27.51
CA GLU A 108 0.05 19.15 27.76
C GLU A 108 -0.38 20.25 26.78
N VAL A 109 -0.42 19.93 25.48
CA VAL A 109 -0.87 20.86 24.43
C VAL A 109 -2.32 21.29 24.66
N LEU A 110 -3.21 20.37 25.03
CA LEU A 110 -4.63 20.69 25.27
C LEU A 110 -4.81 21.59 26.51
N ALA A 111 -3.99 21.41 27.54
CA ALA A 111 -3.98 22.26 28.71
C ALA A 111 -3.51 23.69 28.37
N GLU A 112 -2.43 23.85 27.61
CA GLU A 112 -1.98 25.17 27.10
C GLU A 112 -3.07 25.87 26.28
N ILE A 113 -3.78 25.12 25.43
CA ILE A 113 -4.91 25.64 24.65
C ILE A 113 -6.08 26.02 25.57
N SER A 114 -6.36 25.21 26.59
CA SER A 114 -7.43 25.45 27.55
C SER A 114 -7.19 26.74 28.34
N GLU A 115 -5.95 26.98 28.78
CA GLU A 115 -5.54 28.24 29.43
C GLU A 115 -5.76 29.43 28.50
N ALA A 116 -5.34 29.31 27.23
CA ALA A 116 -5.53 30.36 26.24
C ALA A 116 -7.02 30.63 25.93
N LEU A 117 -7.88 29.61 25.92
CA LEU A 117 -9.33 29.78 25.76
C LEU A 117 -9.95 30.56 26.92
N LEU A 118 -9.57 30.23 28.16
CA LEU A 118 -10.07 30.94 29.34
C LEU A 118 -9.62 32.40 29.33
N GLN A 119 -8.33 32.65 29.12
CA GLN A 119 -7.78 34.00 29.05
C GLN A 119 -8.45 34.85 27.96
N LEU A 120 -8.51 34.33 26.73
CA LEU A 120 -9.15 35.05 25.63
C LEU A 120 -10.65 35.26 25.89
N GLY A 121 -11.33 34.31 26.52
CA GLY A 121 -12.73 34.44 26.90
C GLY A 121 -12.97 35.62 27.85
N GLU A 122 -12.11 35.78 28.86
CA GLU A 122 -12.13 36.92 29.77
C GLU A 122 -11.85 38.24 29.05
N GLU A 123 -10.86 38.26 28.14
CA GLU A 123 -10.56 39.44 27.30
C GLU A 123 -11.74 39.84 26.38
N LYS A 124 -12.63 38.89 26.04
CA LYS A 124 -13.88 39.16 25.31
C LYS A 124 -15.05 39.54 26.22
N GLY A 125 -14.83 39.65 27.53
CA GLY A 125 -15.85 39.99 28.52
C GLY A 125 -16.86 38.86 28.76
N LEU A 126 -16.48 37.60 28.53
CA LEU A 126 -17.34 36.45 28.83
C LEU A 126 -17.33 36.14 30.33
N SER A 127 -18.51 35.96 30.93
CA SER A 127 -18.62 35.52 32.32
C SER A 127 -18.46 34.00 32.42
N LEU A 128 -17.24 33.53 32.71
CA LEU A 128 -16.91 32.11 32.78
C LEU A 128 -16.96 31.58 34.23
N PRO A 129 -17.65 30.46 34.51
CA PRO A 129 -17.67 29.84 35.85
C PRO A 129 -16.27 29.44 36.33
N ASP A 130 -15.94 29.66 37.61
CA ASP A 130 -14.64 29.30 38.20
C ASP A 130 -14.50 27.86 38.70
N SER A 131 -15.58 27.09 38.66
CA SER A 131 -15.56 25.68 39.09
C SER A 131 -14.97 24.77 38.01
N ALA A 132 -14.30 23.70 38.41
CA ALA A 132 -14.05 22.57 37.52
C ALA A 132 -15.37 21.84 37.19
N PHE A 133 -15.33 20.96 36.21
CA PHE A 133 -16.44 20.08 35.89
C PHE A 133 -16.32 18.80 36.73
N ASP A 134 -17.26 18.57 37.66
CA ASP A 134 -17.16 17.49 38.66
C ASP A 134 -18.11 16.31 38.38
N ASP A 135 -18.88 16.34 37.27
CA ASP A 135 -19.92 15.33 36.98
C ASP A 135 -19.44 14.31 35.94
N PHE A 136 -18.52 13.44 36.34
CA PHE A 136 -18.19 12.25 35.56
C PHE A 136 -18.53 10.99 36.33
N CYS A 137 -19.14 10.02 35.65
CA CYS A 137 -18.95 8.61 35.97
C CYS A 137 -17.47 8.26 35.69
N SER A 138 -16.56 8.70 36.56
CA SER A 138 -15.16 8.30 36.55
C SER A 138 -15.11 6.80 36.85
N GLY A 139 -14.83 5.99 35.85
CA GLY A 139 -14.91 4.54 35.93
C GLY A 139 -13.99 3.91 34.89
N ARG A 140 -13.26 2.88 35.32
CA ARG A 140 -12.17 2.19 34.60
C ARG A 140 -12.43 2.10 33.09
N GLU A 141 -11.58 2.77 32.29
CA GLU A 141 -11.63 2.71 30.83
C GLU A 141 -11.24 1.34 30.27
N THR A 142 -10.57 0.52 31.09
CA THR A 142 -10.28 -0.88 30.78
C THR A 142 -11.36 -1.78 31.39
N PRO A 143 -12.02 -2.63 30.58
CA PRO A 143 -12.96 -3.61 31.09
C PRO A 143 -12.23 -4.59 32.01
N SER A 144 -12.82 -4.87 33.19
CA SER A 144 -12.25 -5.82 34.17
C SER A 144 -12.44 -7.28 33.75
N PHE A 145 -13.32 -7.54 32.79
CA PHE A 145 -13.56 -8.84 32.18
C PHE A 145 -14.09 -8.66 30.77
N VAL A 146 -13.94 -9.70 29.93
CA VAL A 146 -14.54 -9.76 28.59
C VAL A 146 -15.69 -10.75 28.63
N LEU A 147 -16.79 -10.44 27.95
CA LEU A 147 -17.93 -11.36 27.84
C LEU A 147 -17.54 -12.62 27.06
N PRO A 148 -18.11 -13.79 27.39
CA PRO A 148 -17.94 -15.01 26.60
C PRO A 148 -18.31 -14.82 25.13
N LYS A 149 -17.60 -15.49 24.22
CA LYS A 149 -17.94 -15.54 22.79
C LYS A 149 -18.95 -16.66 22.52
N ASP A 150 -20.15 -16.55 23.10
CA ASP A 150 -21.20 -17.57 23.05
C ASP A 150 -22.25 -17.35 21.94
N ARG A 151 -22.06 -16.31 21.11
CA ARG A 151 -22.90 -16.07 19.94
C ARG A 151 -22.72 -17.18 18.89
N GLU A 152 -23.84 -17.67 18.35
CA GLU A 152 -23.81 -18.64 17.25
C GLU A 152 -23.05 -18.11 16.03
N CYS A 153 -22.26 -19.00 15.42
CA CYS A 153 -21.50 -18.66 14.23
C CYS A 153 -22.42 -18.46 13.02
N ARG A 154 -22.17 -17.39 12.26
CA ARG A 154 -22.76 -17.14 10.95
C ARG A 154 -22.26 -18.18 9.94
N LEU A 155 -23.18 -18.66 9.11
CA LEU A 155 -22.84 -19.45 7.93
C LEU A 155 -22.56 -18.50 6.76
N ASN A 156 -21.34 -18.56 6.23
CA ASN A 156 -20.98 -17.93 4.97
C ASN A 156 -20.17 -18.94 4.14
N PRO A 157 -20.79 -19.58 3.13
CA PRO A 157 -20.12 -20.57 2.28
C PRO A 157 -18.89 -20.01 1.55
N GLU A 158 -18.89 -18.72 1.25
CA GLU A 158 -17.83 -18.02 0.50
C GLU A 158 -16.74 -17.46 1.41
N ALA A 159 -16.85 -17.62 2.74
CA ALA A 159 -15.92 -17.01 3.69
C ALA A 159 -14.44 -17.37 3.39
N ARG A 160 -14.16 -18.58 2.89
CA ARG A 160 -12.79 -18.96 2.51
C ARG A 160 -12.25 -18.14 1.34
N ARG A 161 -13.08 -17.94 0.31
CA ARG A 161 -12.75 -17.09 -0.84
C ARG A 161 -12.58 -15.64 -0.40
N PHE A 162 -13.45 -15.14 0.48
CA PHE A 162 -13.32 -13.79 1.02
C PHE A 162 -12.04 -13.56 1.82
N VAL A 163 -11.49 -14.58 2.50
CA VAL A 163 -10.17 -14.46 3.15
C VAL A 163 -9.09 -14.18 2.10
N ALA A 164 -9.11 -14.97 1.02
CA ALA A 164 -8.17 -14.85 -0.10
C ALA A 164 -8.26 -13.47 -0.78
N ASP A 165 -9.47 -12.98 -1.03
CA ASP A 165 -9.73 -11.68 -1.64
C ASP A 165 -9.29 -10.53 -0.71
N LEU A 166 -9.66 -10.59 0.57
CA LEU A 166 -9.31 -9.57 1.56
C LEU A 166 -7.80 -9.50 1.80
N ALA A 167 -7.12 -10.64 1.93
CA ALA A 167 -5.66 -10.67 2.08
C ALA A 167 -4.96 -10.09 0.85
N THR A 168 -5.49 -10.33 -0.35
CA THR A 168 -4.99 -9.74 -1.60
C THR A 168 -5.19 -8.23 -1.62
N ALA A 169 -6.40 -7.76 -1.28
CA ALA A 169 -6.72 -6.34 -1.21
C ALA A 169 -5.82 -5.62 -0.21
N PHE A 170 -5.66 -6.18 0.99
CA PHE A 170 -4.76 -5.64 2.02
C PHE A 170 -3.31 -5.57 1.52
N LEU A 171 -2.79 -6.66 0.96
CA LEU A 171 -1.43 -6.70 0.43
C LEU A 171 -1.20 -5.63 -0.64
N ASN A 172 -2.17 -5.47 -1.55
CA ASN A 172 -2.14 -4.42 -2.57
C ASN A 172 -2.17 -3.02 -1.97
N GLN A 173 -2.89 -2.78 -0.87
CA GLN A 173 -2.88 -1.49 -0.17
C GLN A 173 -1.52 -1.20 0.47
N VAL A 174 -0.91 -2.19 1.12
CA VAL A 174 0.44 -2.03 1.70
C VAL A 174 1.43 -1.60 0.62
N GLU A 175 1.46 -2.31 -0.51
CA GLU A 175 2.40 -2.03 -1.59
C GLU A 175 2.08 -0.73 -2.33
N SER A 176 0.81 -0.45 -2.65
CA SER A 176 0.45 0.73 -3.44
C SER A 176 0.50 2.04 -2.66
N SER A 177 0.30 2.02 -1.33
CA SER A 177 0.30 3.23 -0.47
C SER A 177 1.61 4.03 -0.55
N GLY A 178 2.75 3.34 -0.71
CA GLY A 178 4.07 3.97 -0.71
C GLY A 178 4.53 4.52 0.64
N ILE A 179 3.75 4.28 1.71
CA ILE A 179 4.04 4.81 3.04
C ILE A 179 5.35 4.27 3.59
N ILE A 180 5.60 2.96 3.45
CA ILE A 180 6.84 2.31 3.92
C ILE A 180 8.07 2.96 3.27
N GLY A 181 8.15 2.94 1.93
CA GLY A 181 9.29 3.49 1.21
C GLY A 181 9.46 5.00 1.40
N SER A 182 8.35 5.75 1.48
CA SER A 182 8.41 7.20 1.74
C SER A 182 8.93 7.51 3.15
N TYR A 183 8.54 6.71 4.15
CA TYR A 183 8.97 6.89 5.53
C TYR A 183 10.45 6.55 5.69
N GLU A 184 10.90 5.42 5.14
CA GLU A 184 12.30 5.02 5.18
C GLU A 184 13.22 6.06 4.53
N ALA A 185 12.77 6.66 3.43
CA ALA A 185 13.54 7.69 2.72
C ALA A 185 13.60 9.04 3.45
N THR A 186 12.66 9.34 4.35
CA THR A 186 12.47 10.71 4.86
C THR A 186 12.26 10.88 6.36
N ARG A 187 12.32 9.81 7.15
CA ARG A 187 12.14 9.88 8.60
C ARG A 187 13.08 10.85 9.32
N ASP A 188 14.28 11.06 8.76
CA ASP A 188 15.32 11.94 9.31
C ASP A 188 15.36 13.32 8.62
N CYS A 189 14.46 13.57 7.66
CA CYS A 189 14.37 14.84 6.95
C CYS A 189 13.51 15.86 7.72
N PRO A 190 13.76 17.17 7.55
CA PRO A 190 12.88 18.21 8.07
C PRO A 190 11.44 18.09 7.55
N LEU A 191 10.45 18.44 8.38
CA LEU A 191 9.02 18.40 8.01
C LEU A 191 8.70 19.18 6.72
N ALA A 192 9.39 20.31 6.48
CA ALA A 192 9.18 21.13 5.29
C ALA A 192 9.62 20.46 3.99
N GLU A 193 10.50 19.45 4.05
CA GLU A 193 10.93 18.67 2.88
C GLU A 193 9.99 17.50 2.59
N THR A 194 9.21 17.06 3.58
CA THR A 194 8.33 15.89 3.50
C THR A 194 6.87 16.26 3.26
N ILE A 195 6.37 17.31 3.90
CA ILE A 195 5.00 17.84 3.78
C ILE A 195 5.06 19.18 3.02
N PRO A 196 4.25 19.38 1.97
CA PRO A 196 3.02 18.68 1.62
C PRO A 196 3.17 17.65 0.49
N HIS A 197 4.38 17.14 0.22
CA HIS A 197 4.60 16.34 -0.99
C HIS A 197 4.47 14.84 -0.75
N LEU A 198 5.25 14.26 0.17
CA LEU A 198 5.34 12.82 0.39
C LEU A 198 4.31 12.31 1.41
N PHE A 199 3.99 13.12 2.40
CA PHE A 199 3.00 12.82 3.42
C PHE A 199 1.93 13.89 3.45
N SER A 200 1.31 14.16 2.29
CA SER A 200 0.20 15.11 2.21
C SER A 200 -1.07 14.61 2.89
N GLU A 201 -1.92 15.53 3.37
CA GLU A 201 -3.26 15.23 3.90
C GLU A 201 -4.03 14.37 2.89
N ARG A 202 -3.99 14.74 1.61
CA ARG A 202 -4.70 14.04 0.54
C ARG A 202 -4.26 12.59 0.39
N GLN A 203 -2.95 12.33 0.46
CA GLN A 203 -2.38 10.99 0.33
C GLN A 203 -2.70 10.14 1.56
N LEU A 204 -2.47 10.66 2.76
CA LEU A 204 -2.74 9.96 4.01
C LEU A 204 -4.22 9.64 4.17
N ARG A 205 -5.12 10.60 3.84
CA ARG A 205 -6.57 10.40 3.87
C ARG A 205 -7.03 9.31 2.89
N ARG A 206 -6.35 9.17 1.74
CA ARG A 206 -6.64 8.08 0.80
C ARG A 206 -6.34 6.72 1.44
N SER A 207 -5.14 6.56 2.02
CA SER A 207 -4.75 5.31 2.67
C SER A 207 -5.59 5.01 3.92
N GLU A 208 -5.91 6.03 4.73
CA GLU A 208 -6.85 5.93 5.85
C GLU A 208 -8.18 5.30 5.41
N ASN A 209 -8.81 5.82 4.35
CA ASN A 209 -10.06 5.29 3.82
C ASN A 209 -9.91 3.86 3.28
N GLU A 210 -8.78 3.54 2.63
CA GLU A 210 -8.49 2.19 2.12
C GLU A 210 -8.45 1.18 3.28
N PHE A 211 -7.79 1.48 4.40
CA PHE A 211 -7.76 0.59 5.57
C PHE A 211 -9.10 0.49 6.32
N HIS A 212 -9.85 1.59 6.38
CA HIS A 212 -11.22 1.57 6.91
C HIS A 212 -12.13 0.64 6.08
N ASN A 213 -12.01 0.68 4.76
CA ASN A 213 -12.79 -0.20 3.87
C ASN A 213 -12.43 -1.68 4.09
N LEU A 214 -11.14 -2.01 4.22
CA LEU A 214 -10.71 -3.38 4.53
C LEU A 214 -11.28 -3.89 5.86
N GLN A 215 -11.35 -3.02 6.88
CA GLN A 215 -11.99 -3.36 8.15
C GLN A 215 -13.49 -3.62 7.97
N ALA A 216 -14.19 -2.77 7.21
CA ALA A 216 -15.62 -2.94 6.94
C ALA A 216 -15.93 -4.21 6.12
N GLU A 217 -15.09 -4.54 5.14
CA GLU A 217 -15.19 -5.76 4.35
C GLU A 217 -14.99 -7.01 5.23
N TYR A 218 -13.98 -6.99 6.09
CA TYR A 218 -13.77 -8.05 7.08
C TYR A 218 -15.00 -8.25 7.96
N ASP A 219 -15.53 -7.17 8.53
CA ASP A 219 -16.66 -7.22 9.48
C ASP A 219 -17.94 -7.73 8.81
N THR A 220 -18.11 -7.43 7.53
CA THR A 220 -19.26 -7.87 6.75
C THR A 220 -19.17 -9.35 6.40
N ALA A 221 -18.04 -9.78 5.84
CA ALA A 221 -17.87 -11.08 5.21
C ALA A 221 -17.35 -12.18 6.16
N LEU A 222 -16.50 -11.84 7.13
CA LEU A 222 -15.75 -12.79 7.94
C LEU A 222 -16.13 -12.77 9.42
N ALA A 223 -16.46 -11.62 9.99
CA ALA A 223 -16.71 -11.52 11.42
C ALA A 223 -17.92 -12.37 11.87
N GLY A 224 -17.69 -13.15 12.92
CA GLY A 224 -18.64 -14.10 13.50
C GLY A 224 -18.86 -15.36 12.68
N THR A 225 -18.04 -15.64 11.65
CA THR A 225 -18.15 -16.88 10.86
C THR A 225 -17.38 -18.03 11.50
N LYS A 226 -17.71 -19.27 11.13
CA LYS A 226 -16.91 -20.46 11.51
C LYS A 226 -15.46 -20.36 11.01
N THR A 227 -15.23 -19.70 9.88
CA THR A 227 -13.88 -19.50 9.32
C THR A 227 -13.03 -18.63 10.24
N GLU A 228 -13.57 -17.50 10.73
CA GLU A 228 -12.89 -16.64 11.72
C GLU A 228 -12.61 -17.39 13.03
N GLN A 229 -13.54 -18.23 13.49
CA GLN A 229 -13.34 -19.00 14.72
C GLN A 229 -12.21 -20.04 14.59
N CYS A 230 -12.10 -20.68 13.42
CA CYS A 230 -11.10 -21.72 13.17
C CYS A 230 -9.72 -21.17 12.82
N ASP A 231 -9.64 -19.99 12.18
CA ASP A 231 -8.38 -19.41 11.74
C ASP A 231 -7.92 -18.26 12.62
N LYS A 232 -6.89 -18.54 13.42
CA LYS A 232 -6.26 -17.56 14.32
C LYS A 232 -5.62 -16.38 13.57
N GLY A 233 -5.30 -16.48 12.28
CA GLY A 233 -4.73 -15.38 11.51
C GLY A 233 -5.73 -14.26 11.22
N LEU A 234 -7.03 -14.56 11.18
CA LEU A 234 -8.06 -13.58 10.79
C LEU A 234 -8.27 -12.47 11.84
N PRO A 235 -8.35 -12.79 13.15
CA PRO A 235 -8.33 -11.75 14.19
C PRO A 235 -7.09 -10.85 14.11
N TYR A 236 -5.92 -11.39 13.74
CA TYR A 236 -4.71 -10.58 13.55
C TYR A 236 -4.85 -9.66 12.33
N LEU A 237 -5.38 -10.16 11.20
CA LEU A 237 -5.58 -9.33 10.01
C LEU A 237 -6.51 -8.15 10.32
N ARG A 238 -7.61 -8.40 11.04
CA ARG A 238 -8.53 -7.35 11.50
C ARG A 238 -7.83 -6.38 12.46
N GLY A 239 -7.12 -6.88 13.47
CA GLY A 239 -6.41 -6.04 14.45
C GLY A 239 -5.41 -5.11 13.77
N HIS A 240 -4.64 -5.62 12.81
CA HIS A 240 -3.71 -4.83 12.01
C HIS A 240 -4.44 -3.78 11.15
N ALA A 241 -5.55 -4.13 10.49
CA ALA A 241 -6.35 -3.16 9.74
C ALA A 241 -6.80 -1.99 10.63
N THR A 242 -7.34 -2.30 11.83
CA THR A 242 -7.86 -1.32 12.77
C THR A 242 -6.76 -0.42 13.33
N VAL A 243 -5.61 -0.97 13.75
CA VAL A 243 -4.53 -0.14 14.32
C VAL A 243 -3.92 0.77 13.27
N ILE A 244 -3.72 0.28 12.04
CA ILE A 244 -3.17 1.08 10.93
C ILE A 244 -4.15 2.19 10.55
N PHE A 245 -5.45 1.89 10.46
CA PHE A 245 -6.48 2.90 10.21
C PHE A 245 -6.40 4.07 11.20
N HIS A 246 -6.41 3.81 12.51
CA HIS A 246 -6.37 4.87 13.51
C HIS A 246 -5.04 5.64 13.55
N LEU A 247 -3.91 4.97 13.27
CA LEU A 247 -2.62 5.66 13.16
C LEU A 247 -2.59 6.57 11.92
N LEU A 248 -3.19 6.15 10.80
CA LEU A 248 -3.33 7.00 9.63
C LEU A 248 -4.32 8.15 9.84
N GLU A 249 -5.42 7.97 10.59
CA GLU A 249 -6.30 9.09 10.99
C GLU A 249 -5.52 10.18 11.75
N LEU A 250 -4.63 9.77 12.67
CA LEU A 250 -3.75 10.70 13.39
C LEU A 250 -2.79 11.39 12.42
N ALA A 251 -2.14 10.63 11.53
CA ALA A 251 -1.20 11.17 10.56
C ALA A 251 -1.87 12.18 9.62
N THR A 252 -3.07 11.88 9.11
CA THR A 252 -3.87 12.77 8.25
C THR A 252 -4.17 14.09 8.97
N ALA A 253 -4.61 14.03 10.23
CA ALA A 253 -4.96 15.21 11.01
C ALA A 253 -3.74 16.10 11.31
N LEU A 254 -2.59 15.49 11.62
CA LEU A 254 -1.33 16.20 11.86
C LEU A 254 -0.79 16.84 10.58
N SER A 255 -0.82 16.12 9.45
CA SER A 255 -0.43 16.67 8.15
C SER A 255 -1.32 17.83 7.75
N HIS A 256 -2.64 17.68 7.88
CA HIS A 256 -3.58 18.76 7.63
C HIS A 256 -3.26 20.02 8.43
N TYR A 257 -2.96 19.86 9.72
CA TYR A 257 -2.60 20.99 10.57
C TYR A 257 -1.31 21.65 10.09
N TYR A 258 -0.29 20.86 9.76
CA TYR A 258 0.96 21.40 9.22
C TYR A 258 0.72 22.20 7.94
N GLU A 259 -0.02 21.63 6.97
CA GLU A 259 -0.31 22.26 5.69
C GLU A 259 -1.11 23.56 5.82
N ARG A 260 -2.16 23.55 6.63
CA ARG A 260 -3.09 24.69 6.72
C ARG A 260 -2.69 25.75 7.73
N HIS A 261 -1.96 25.37 8.78
CA HIS A 261 -1.62 26.28 9.87
C HIS A 261 -0.13 26.59 9.94
N VAL A 262 0.75 25.57 9.95
CA VAL A 262 2.20 25.79 10.11
C VAL A 262 2.80 26.49 8.89
N ILE A 263 2.59 25.95 7.69
CA ILE A 263 3.09 26.56 6.45
C ILE A 263 2.52 27.97 6.27
N PHE A 264 1.23 28.14 6.52
CA PHE A 264 0.56 29.44 6.43
C PHE A 264 1.15 30.48 7.39
N CYS A 265 1.38 30.09 8.66
CA CYS A 265 1.99 30.96 9.65
C CYS A 265 3.43 31.32 9.27
N ALA A 266 4.24 30.33 8.88
CA ALA A 266 5.62 30.54 8.43
C ALA A 266 5.70 31.52 7.25
N ALA A 267 4.85 31.35 6.23
CA ALA A 267 4.79 32.23 5.06
C ALA A 267 4.45 33.70 5.40
N ARG A 268 3.83 33.95 6.56
CA ARG A 268 3.42 35.27 7.03
C ARG A 268 4.28 35.79 8.20
N GLY A 269 5.32 35.06 8.60
CA GLY A 269 6.13 35.40 9.78
C GLY A 269 5.35 35.39 11.09
N LEU A 270 4.25 34.63 11.15
CA LEU A 270 3.42 34.49 12.34
C LEU A 270 3.91 33.32 13.20
N PRO A 271 3.86 33.42 14.54
CA PRO A 271 4.22 32.31 15.40
C PRO A 271 3.18 31.19 15.31
N VAL A 272 3.65 29.95 15.16
CA VAL A 272 2.81 28.76 15.33
C VAL A 272 2.50 28.60 16.82
N ARG A 273 1.22 28.49 17.16
CA ARG A 273 0.77 28.35 18.55
C ARG A 273 0.46 26.88 18.86
N PHE A 274 0.98 26.41 20.00
CA PHE A 274 0.74 25.10 20.64
C PHE A 274 1.38 23.88 19.96
N LEU A 275 1.10 23.62 18.68
CA LEU A 275 1.68 22.49 17.93
C LEU A 275 2.82 22.97 17.01
N GLY A 276 4.00 23.23 17.60
CA GLY A 276 5.20 23.55 16.83
C GLY A 276 5.78 22.34 16.09
N GLU A 277 6.75 22.58 15.21
CA GLU A 277 7.36 21.54 14.35
C GLU A 277 7.90 20.34 15.14
N GLN A 278 8.56 20.58 16.29
CA GLN A 278 9.10 19.50 17.13
C GLN A 278 8.00 18.58 17.67
N ARG A 279 6.86 19.14 18.12
CA ARG A 279 5.72 18.36 18.61
C ARG A 279 5.04 17.60 17.48
N ILE A 280 4.94 18.20 16.30
CA ILE A 280 4.41 17.53 15.10
C ILE A 280 5.32 16.39 14.67
N GLN A 281 6.64 16.58 14.63
CA GLN A 281 7.61 15.53 14.31
C GLN A 281 7.43 14.33 15.25
N ALA A 282 7.36 14.58 16.57
CA ALA A 282 7.19 13.53 17.57
C ALA A 282 5.88 12.75 17.41
N LEU A 283 4.77 13.43 17.13
CA LEU A 283 3.46 12.78 16.98
C LEU A 283 3.28 12.10 15.61
N LEU A 284 3.77 12.73 14.55
CA LEU A 284 3.57 12.27 13.17
C LEU A 284 4.61 11.22 12.78
N PHE A 285 5.89 11.54 12.87
CA PHE A 285 6.97 10.66 12.38
C PHE A 285 7.40 9.65 13.41
N ASP A 286 7.61 10.07 14.66
CA ASP A 286 8.15 9.17 15.70
C ASP A 286 7.08 8.26 16.32
N TYR A 287 5.80 8.56 16.07
CA TYR A 287 4.66 7.79 16.54
C TYR A 287 3.76 7.30 15.39
N ALA A 288 2.90 8.16 14.82
CA ALA A 288 1.84 7.72 13.92
C ALA A 288 2.37 6.95 12.68
N LEU A 289 3.33 7.51 11.95
CA LEU A 289 3.92 6.91 10.75
C LEU A 289 4.85 5.75 11.10
N LYS A 290 5.70 5.88 12.13
CA LYS A 290 6.59 4.80 12.60
C LYS A 290 5.81 3.50 12.85
N PHE A 291 4.77 3.58 13.69
CA PHE A 291 3.98 2.40 14.02
C PHE A 291 3.08 1.94 12.87
N SER A 292 2.61 2.85 12.03
CA SER A 292 1.92 2.48 10.78
C SER A 292 2.81 1.60 9.91
N VAL A 293 4.06 2.02 9.66
CA VAL A 293 5.03 1.28 8.84
C VAL A 293 5.36 -0.08 9.45
N HIS A 294 5.60 -0.15 10.76
CA HIS A 294 5.89 -1.41 11.43
C HIS A 294 4.71 -2.40 11.35
N TYR A 295 3.48 -1.94 11.60
CA TYR A 295 2.30 -2.79 11.50
C TYR A 295 1.94 -3.16 10.06
N LEU A 296 2.18 -2.27 9.08
CA LEU A 296 2.05 -2.56 7.65
C LEU A 296 3.01 -3.70 7.24
N GLY A 297 4.26 -3.64 7.70
CA GLY A 297 5.26 -4.69 7.44
C GLY A 297 4.82 -6.05 7.98
N LYS A 298 4.37 -6.11 9.25
CA LYS A 298 3.84 -7.35 9.85
C LYS A 298 2.58 -7.85 9.15
N ALA A 299 1.70 -6.95 8.73
CA ALA A 299 0.47 -7.30 8.03
C ALA A 299 0.74 -7.86 6.63
N ARG A 300 1.73 -7.34 5.91
CA ARG A 300 2.19 -7.90 4.63
C ARG A 300 2.56 -9.38 4.76
N ASP A 301 3.35 -9.71 5.77
CA ASP A 301 3.79 -11.08 6.02
C ASP A 301 2.61 -12.00 6.39
N LEU A 302 1.67 -11.47 7.19
CA LEU A 302 0.41 -12.17 7.50
C LEU A 302 -0.43 -12.43 6.26
N CYS A 303 -0.60 -11.43 5.38
CA CYS A 303 -1.35 -11.59 4.15
C CYS A 303 -0.75 -12.72 3.30
N ARG A 304 0.57 -12.73 3.08
CA ARG A 304 1.23 -13.82 2.33
C ARG A 304 0.98 -15.20 2.94
N MET A 305 1.06 -15.32 4.26
CA MET A 305 0.75 -16.57 4.96
C MET A 305 -0.73 -17.00 4.75
N LEU A 306 -1.68 -16.06 4.83
CA LEU A 306 -3.09 -16.36 4.56
C LEU A 306 -3.32 -16.72 3.08
N LEU A 307 -2.67 -16.03 2.14
CA LEU A 307 -2.77 -16.33 0.71
C LEU A 307 -2.30 -17.75 0.40
N GLN A 308 -1.15 -18.17 0.97
CA GLN A 308 -0.64 -19.54 0.86
C GLN A 308 -1.62 -20.57 1.45
N LYS A 309 -2.18 -20.29 2.63
CA LYS A 309 -3.10 -21.22 3.32
C LYS A 309 -4.42 -21.40 2.59
N TYR A 310 -4.94 -20.34 1.98
CA TYR A 310 -6.18 -20.32 1.23
C TYR A 310 -5.94 -20.39 -0.28
N ALA A 311 -4.81 -20.95 -0.69
CA ALA A 311 -4.46 -21.02 -2.10
C ALA A 311 -5.39 -21.96 -2.86
N GLU A 312 -5.88 -21.49 -4.01
CA GLU A 312 -6.64 -22.30 -4.95
C GLU A 312 -5.73 -22.62 -6.14
N ILE A 313 -5.30 -23.87 -6.26
CA ILE A 313 -4.36 -24.28 -7.30
C ILE A 313 -5.09 -24.51 -8.62
N GLY A 314 -4.64 -23.81 -9.66
CA GLY A 314 -5.09 -23.98 -11.04
C GLY A 314 -3.93 -24.02 -12.03
N SER A 315 -4.27 -23.94 -13.31
CA SER A 315 -3.31 -23.83 -14.40
C SER A 315 -3.86 -22.93 -15.50
N VAL A 316 -2.99 -22.18 -16.16
CA VAL A 316 -3.31 -21.35 -17.33
C VAL A 316 -2.27 -21.54 -18.41
N THR A 317 -2.68 -21.50 -19.66
CA THR A 317 -1.77 -21.50 -20.80
C THR A 317 -1.63 -20.08 -21.30
N VAL A 318 -0.39 -19.60 -21.41
CA VAL A 318 -0.07 -18.22 -21.84
C VAL A 318 1.00 -18.24 -22.93
N PRO A 319 0.94 -17.32 -23.91
CA PRO A 319 1.92 -17.26 -24.98
C PRO A 319 3.29 -16.83 -24.46
N VAL A 320 4.36 -17.41 -24.99
CA VAL A 320 5.72 -16.92 -24.73
C VAL A 320 5.87 -15.47 -25.26
N PRO A 321 6.64 -14.59 -24.59
CA PRO A 321 6.90 -13.25 -25.09
C PRO A 321 7.44 -13.25 -26.53
N VAL A 322 6.92 -12.33 -27.34
CA VAL A 322 7.24 -12.29 -28.78
C VAL A 322 8.71 -11.92 -29.01
N TYR A 323 9.21 -10.93 -28.28
CA TYR A 323 10.59 -10.48 -28.37
C TYR A 323 11.48 -11.38 -27.51
N ARG A 324 12.28 -12.25 -28.12
CA ARG A 324 13.28 -13.10 -27.46
C ARG A 324 12.78 -14.02 -26.34
N GLY A 325 11.47 -14.24 -26.22
CA GLY A 325 10.89 -15.06 -25.16
C GLY A 325 11.12 -14.50 -23.76
N PHE A 326 11.22 -15.36 -22.76
CA PHE A 326 11.44 -14.95 -21.38
C PHE A 326 12.89 -14.53 -21.12
N HIS A 327 13.26 -13.34 -21.60
CA HIS A 327 14.51 -12.67 -21.21
C HIS A 327 14.34 -11.90 -19.90
N VAL A 328 15.26 -10.98 -19.59
CA VAL A 328 15.34 -10.29 -18.30
C VAL A 328 14.02 -9.64 -17.89
N ARG A 329 13.37 -8.85 -18.76
CA ARG A 329 12.21 -8.05 -18.37
C ARG A 329 10.94 -8.89 -18.16
N PRO A 330 10.48 -9.73 -19.11
CA PRO A 330 9.34 -10.62 -18.89
C PRO A 330 9.53 -11.53 -17.67
N SER A 331 10.73 -12.11 -17.52
CA SER A 331 11.06 -12.99 -16.39
C SER A 331 11.01 -12.25 -15.05
N SER A 332 11.56 -11.03 -15.00
CA SER A 332 11.52 -10.22 -13.79
C SER A 332 10.10 -9.84 -13.41
N LEU A 333 9.23 -9.52 -14.38
CA LEU A 333 7.84 -9.16 -14.10
C LEU A 333 7.03 -10.36 -13.62
N VAL A 334 7.20 -11.53 -14.23
CA VAL A 334 6.57 -12.78 -13.75
C VAL A 334 7.05 -13.10 -12.33
N ALA A 335 8.35 -13.09 -12.09
CA ALA A 335 8.92 -13.34 -10.76
C ALA A 335 8.41 -12.35 -9.72
N LYS A 336 8.31 -11.05 -10.06
CA LYS A 336 7.73 -10.04 -9.16
C LYS A 336 6.26 -10.33 -8.81
N ILE A 337 5.44 -10.81 -9.75
CA ILE A 337 4.07 -11.23 -9.44
C ILE A 337 4.10 -12.39 -8.45
N VAL A 338 4.89 -13.44 -8.72
CA VAL A 338 4.96 -14.62 -7.84
C VAL A 338 5.43 -14.24 -6.43
N LEU A 339 6.48 -13.43 -6.33
CA LEU A 339 7.04 -12.94 -5.05
C LEU A 339 6.07 -12.00 -4.30
N HIS A 340 5.22 -11.27 -5.01
CA HIS A 340 4.20 -10.41 -4.41
C HIS A 340 3.26 -11.25 -3.54
N TYR A 341 2.59 -12.24 -4.15
CA TYR A 341 1.64 -13.13 -3.48
C TYR A 341 2.32 -14.14 -2.54
N GLY A 342 3.56 -14.54 -2.84
CA GLY A 342 4.35 -15.45 -2.03
C GLY A 342 3.91 -16.93 -2.11
N THR A 343 3.13 -17.31 -3.13
CA THR A 343 2.71 -18.71 -3.35
C THR A 343 3.61 -19.42 -4.35
N GLU A 344 3.69 -20.76 -4.30
CA GLU A 344 4.43 -21.55 -5.28
C GLU A 344 3.79 -21.48 -6.67
N VAL A 345 4.60 -21.20 -7.69
CA VAL A 345 4.18 -21.14 -9.09
C VAL A 345 5.26 -21.75 -9.96
N THR A 346 4.83 -22.56 -10.92
CA THR A 346 5.71 -23.27 -11.85
C THR A 346 5.35 -22.95 -13.28
N LEU A 347 6.35 -22.85 -14.15
CA LEU A 347 6.20 -22.82 -15.60
C LEU A 347 6.56 -24.19 -16.15
N GLU A 348 5.77 -24.67 -17.11
CA GLU A 348 5.90 -26.00 -17.70
C GLU A 348 5.88 -25.91 -19.24
N LEU A 349 6.81 -26.60 -19.91
CA LEU A 349 6.87 -26.77 -21.37
C LEU A 349 7.55 -28.11 -21.69
N ASP A 350 6.91 -28.93 -22.52
CA ASP A 350 7.43 -30.24 -22.97
C ASP A 350 7.95 -31.16 -21.84
N GLY A 351 7.32 -31.09 -20.66
CA GLY A 351 7.68 -31.90 -19.48
C GLY A 351 8.82 -31.33 -18.62
N GLU A 352 9.47 -30.25 -19.06
CA GLU A 352 10.41 -29.47 -18.25
C GLU A 352 9.64 -28.44 -17.42
N THR A 353 10.10 -28.21 -16.19
CA THR A 353 9.49 -27.23 -15.27
C THR A 353 10.52 -26.30 -14.67
N CYS A 354 10.10 -25.08 -14.29
CA CYS A 354 10.94 -24.17 -13.51
C CYS A 354 10.13 -23.39 -12.46
N ASP A 355 10.81 -22.93 -11.41
CA ASP A 355 10.24 -22.05 -10.39
C ASP A 355 10.03 -20.64 -10.96
N ALA A 356 8.78 -20.21 -11.04
CA ALA A 356 8.42 -18.90 -11.55
C ALA A 356 8.71 -17.76 -10.56
N SER A 357 9.17 -18.05 -9.33
CA SER A 357 9.62 -17.04 -8.37
C SER A 357 11.04 -16.52 -8.63
N SER A 358 11.85 -17.29 -9.39
CA SER A 358 13.23 -16.94 -9.74
C SER A 358 13.31 -16.45 -11.19
N ALA A 359 13.57 -15.16 -11.38
CA ALA A 359 13.78 -14.60 -12.72
C ALA A 359 14.92 -15.32 -13.48
N MET A 360 15.94 -15.78 -12.77
CA MET A 360 17.06 -16.54 -13.37
C MET A 360 16.63 -17.92 -13.84
N ASP A 361 15.76 -18.59 -13.11
CA ASP A 361 15.24 -19.92 -13.47
C ASP A 361 14.37 -19.82 -14.72
N ILE A 362 13.54 -18.79 -14.80
CA ILE A 362 12.73 -18.49 -16.00
C ILE A 362 13.63 -18.19 -17.21
N ILE A 363 14.70 -17.39 -17.04
CA ILE A 363 15.65 -17.10 -18.12
C ILE A 363 16.34 -18.38 -18.59
N ARG A 364 16.73 -19.27 -17.68
CA ARG A 364 17.31 -20.56 -18.03
C ARG A 364 16.30 -21.46 -18.75
N PHE A 365 15.05 -21.46 -18.28
CA PHE A 365 13.94 -22.16 -18.94
C PHE A 365 13.69 -21.65 -20.37
N ASN A 366 13.98 -20.38 -20.65
CA ASN A 366 13.91 -19.82 -22.01
C ASN A 366 14.87 -20.50 -23.00
N GLU A 367 15.96 -21.14 -22.53
CA GLU A 367 16.83 -21.94 -23.40
C GLU A 367 16.11 -23.15 -23.99
N ASN A 368 15.22 -23.78 -23.22
CA ASN A 368 14.36 -24.87 -23.68
C ASN A 368 13.36 -24.37 -24.73
N ILE A 369 12.77 -23.20 -24.50
CA ILE A 369 11.90 -22.54 -25.47
C ILE A 369 12.66 -22.29 -26.78
N TYR A 370 13.88 -21.77 -26.72
CA TYR A 370 14.72 -21.57 -27.89
C TYR A 370 15.09 -22.88 -28.58
N ALA A 371 15.30 -23.97 -27.84
CA ALA A 371 15.54 -25.29 -28.42
C ALA A 371 14.31 -25.78 -29.22
N VAL A 372 13.10 -25.61 -28.67
CA VAL A 372 11.84 -25.94 -29.36
C VAL A 372 11.64 -25.08 -30.60
N LYS A 373 11.82 -23.74 -30.50
CA LYS A 373 11.72 -22.81 -31.63
C LYS A 373 12.67 -23.21 -32.77
N ARG A 374 13.93 -23.51 -32.45
CA ARG A 374 14.94 -23.92 -33.44
C ARG A 374 14.59 -25.24 -34.12
N ARG A 375 14.08 -26.22 -33.37
CA ARG A 375 13.67 -27.52 -33.93
C ARG A 375 12.53 -27.36 -34.94
N ARG A 376 11.48 -26.62 -34.56
CA ARG A 376 10.33 -26.33 -35.46
C ARG A 376 10.77 -25.58 -36.71
N LEU A 377 11.59 -24.53 -36.55
CA LEU A 377 12.10 -23.77 -37.68
C LEU A 377 12.98 -24.63 -38.60
N ALA A 378 13.80 -25.52 -38.06
CA ALA A 378 14.69 -26.35 -38.87
C ALA A 378 13.94 -27.29 -39.83
N GLU A 379 12.80 -27.83 -39.40
CA GLU A 379 11.90 -28.64 -40.25
C GLU A 379 11.33 -27.81 -41.40
N GLU A 380 10.88 -26.58 -41.11
CA GLU A 380 10.35 -25.65 -42.11
C GLU A 380 11.43 -25.17 -43.09
N VAL A 381 12.61 -24.84 -42.60
CA VAL A 381 13.78 -24.44 -43.41
C VAL A 381 14.14 -25.54 -44.40
N THR A 382 14.15 -26.79 -43.95
CA THR A 382 14.45 -27.95 -44.82
C THR A 382 13.40 -28.06 -45.93
N THR A 383 12.12 -27.96 -45.57
CA THR A 383 11.00 -28.02 -46.53
C THR A 383 11.05 -26.89 -47.57
N ILE A 384 11.33 -25.66 -47.14
CA ILE A 384 11.43 -24.50 -48.03
C ILE A 384 12.66 -24.61 -48.93
N ALA A 385 13.79 -25.05 -48.38
CA ALA A 385 15.04 -25.19 -49.12
C ALA A 385 14.94 -26.29 -50.20
N GLU A 386 14.28 -27.41 -49.92
CA GLU A 386 13.97 -28.44 -50.92
C GLU A 386 13.05 -27.93 -52.03
N ARG A 387 12.05 -27.10 -51.68
CA ARG A 387 11.12 -26.50 -52.65
C ARG A 387 11.80 -25.50 -53.59
N LEU A 388 12.68 -24.65 -53.08
CA LEU A 388 13.33 -23.58 -53.85
C LEU A 388 14.56 -24.09 -54.62
N GLY A 389 15.29 -25.05 -54.08
CA GLY A 389 16.53 -25.56 -54.66
C GLY A 389 17.64 -24.50 -54.77
N GLY A 390 18.76 -24.88 -55.39
CA GLY A 390 19.90 -23.98 -55.63
C GLY A 390 20.91 -23.89 -54.49
N ASP A 391 21.85 -22.94 -54.62
CA ASP A 391 23.02 -22.80 -53.74
C ASP A 391 23.03 -21.50 -52.91
N ASP A 392 22.03 -20.63 -53.07
CA ASP A 392 21.93 -19.33 -52.38
C ASP A 392 20.97 -19.40 -51.18
N LEU A 393 21.36 -18.79 -50.06
CA LEU A 393 20.55 -18.68 -48.84
C LEU A 393 19.47 -17.61 -48.95
N MET A 394 19.66 -16.61 -49.80
CA MET A 394 18.79 -15.45 -49.84
C MET A 394 17.33 -15.80 -50.18
N PRO A 395 17.04 -16.66 -51.16
CA PRO A 395 15.66 -17.07 -51.46
C PRO A 395 14.97 -17.77 -50.28
N VAL A 396 15.70 -18.64 -49.56
CA VAL A 396 15.18 -19.33 -48.38
C VAL A 396 14.87 -18.33 -47.27
N PHE A 397 15.77 -17.38 -47.03
CA PHE A 397 15.61 -16.36 -46.00
C PHE A 397 14.44 -15.40 -46.30
N LEU A 398 14.30 -14.97 -47.56
CA LEU A 398 13.16 -14.14 -48.00
C LEU A 398 11.84 -14.90 -47.86
N SER A 399 11.80 -16.18 -48.22
CA SER A 399 10.60 -17.02 -48.04
C SER A 399 10.22 -17.13 -46.56
N LEU A 400 11.18 -17.31 -45.65
CA LEU A 400 10.93 -17.35 -44.20
C LEU A 400 10.42 -16.01 -43.66
N LEU A 401 10.89 -14.88 -44.19
CA LEU A 401 10.37 -13.55 -43.84
C LEU A 401 8.95 -13.33 -44.36
N GLU A 402 8.69 -13.68 -45.63
CA GLU A 402 7.37 -13.57 -46.27
C GLU A 402 6.33 -14.44 -45.57
N GLU A 403 6.71 -15.67 -45.21
CA GLU A 403 5.89 -16.60 -44.43
C GLU A 403 5.85 -16.26 -42.93
N LYS A 404 6.51 -15.17 -42.50
CA LYS A 404 6.55 -14.65 -41.12
C LYS A 404 7.09 -15.67 -40.10
N LYS A 405 7.98 -16.58 -40.52
CA LYS A 405 8.62 -17.58 -39.65
C LYS A 405 9.77 -16.97 -38.83
N ILE A 406 10.39 -15.91 -39.36
CA ILE A 406 11.46 -15.17 -38.70
C ILE A 406 11.15 -13.67 -38.67
N VAL A 407 11.74 -12.97 -37.71
CA VAL A 407 11.67 -11.51 -37.55
C VAL A 407 13.06 -10.94 -37.73
N LEU A 408 13.18 -9.85 -38.48
CA LEU A 408 14.43 -9.14 -38.71
C LEU A 408 14.52 -7.89 -37.81
N TYR A 409 15.57 -7.78 -37.01
CA TYR A 409 15.82 -6.59 -36.17
C TYR A 409 16.86 -5.64 -36.76
N SER A 410 17.71 -6.11 -37.68
CA SER A 410 18.74 -5.31 -38.33
C SER A 410 18.78 -5.58 -39.83
N GLY A 411 18.79 -4.52 -40.65
CA GLY A 411 18.78 -4.62 -42.11
C GLY A 411 20.07 -5.17 -42.74
N ASP A 412 21.19 -5.16 -42.01
CA ASP A 412 22.50 -5.58 -42.52
C ASP A 412 22.74 -7.08 -42.36
N LEU A 413 22.09 -7.85 -43.24
CA LEU A 413 22.30 -9.29 -43.36
C LEU A 413 23.50 -9.57 -44.27
N HIS A 414 24.70 -9.54 -43.70
CA HIS A 414 25.93 -9.98 -44.38
C HIS A 414 25.98 -11.52 -44.54
N LEU A 415 25.02 -12.07 -45.27
CA LEU A 415 24.90 -13.51 -45.56
C LEU A 415 26.02 -14.00 -46.50
N GLN A 416 26.71 -13.08 -47.19
CA GLN A 416 27.82 -13.36 -48.11
C GLN A 416 29.12 -13.77 -47.39
N ASP A 417 29.27 -13.42 -46.10
CA ASP A 417 30.45 -13.75 -45.27
C ASP A 417 30.38 -15.14 -44.62
N PHE A 418 29.49 -16.00 -45.12
CA PHE A 418 29.20 -17.29 -44.53
C PHE A 418 29.25 -18.40 -45.58
N PRO A 419 30.43 -18.96 -45.89
CA PRO A 419 30.55 -19.96 -46.94
C PRO A 419 29.88 -21.29 -46.58
N ARG A 420 29.35 -21.97 -47.60
CA ARG A 420 28.82 -23.34 -47.52
C ARG A 420 29.93 -24.34 -47.23
N VAL A 421 29.65 -25.32 -46.37
CA VAL A 421 30.60 -26.41 -46.09
C VAL A 421 30.51 -27.46 -47.21
N PRO A 422 31.63 -28.02 -47.70
CA PRO A 422 31.59 -29.07 -48.72
C PRO A 422 30.73 -30.26 -48.29
N GLY A 423 29.77 -30.65 -49.13
CA GLY A 423 28.86 -31.78 -48.87
C GLY A 423 27.58 -31.43 -48.10
N GLU A 424 27.45 -30.21 -47.60
CA GLU A 424 26.26 -29.72 -46.90
C GLU A 424 25.08 -29.57 -47.88
N THR A 425 23.87 -29.99 -47.51
CA THR A 425 22.64 -29.70 -48.27
C THR A 425 22.26 -28.21 -48.16
N ILE A 426 21.39 -27.71 -49.05
CA ILE A 426 20.91 -26.32 -48.96
C ILE A 426 20.14 -26.06 -47.65
N GLY A 427 19.41 -27.05 -47.13
CA GLY A 427 18.71 -26.97 -45.84
C GLY A 427 19.66 -26.91 -44.65
N GLU A 428 20.71 -27.72 -44.64
CA GLU A 428 21.76 -27.66 -43.61
C GLU A 428 22.49 -26.30 -43.64
N TYR A 429 22.83 -25.82 -44.83
CA TYR A 429 23.45 -24.51 -45.02
C TYR A 429 22.57 -23.37 -44.49
N ALA A 430 21.28 -23.41 -44.78
CA ALA A 430 20.29 -22.43 -44.30
C ALA A 430 20.12 -22.50 -42.79
N ASN A 431 20.00 -23.68 -42.20
CA ASN A 431 19.92 -23.86 -40.75
C ASN A 431 21.16 -23.30 -40.03
N ARG A 432 22.35 -23.53 -40.58
CA ARG A 432 23.61 -22.98 -40.02
C ARG A 432 23.66 -21.46 -40.12
N GLY A 433 23.19 -20.89 -41.23
CA GLY A 433 23.10 -19.43 -41.44
C GLY A 433 22.12 -18.77 -40.47
N ILE A 434 20.93 -19.34 -40.31
CA ILE A 434 19.90 -18.90 -39.36
C ILE A 434 20.42 -18.99 -37.92
N ALA A 435 21.07 -20.09 -37.54
CA ALA A 435 21.67 -20.24 -36.21
C ALA A 435 22.71 -19.15 -35.92
N ARG A 436 23.54 -18.79 -36.91
CA ARG A 436 24.48 -17.67 -36.79
C ARG A 436 23.76 -16.33 -36.62
N LEU A 437 22.75 -16.05 -37.42
CA LEU A 437 21.99 -14.81 -37.32
C LEU A 437 21.27 -14.67 -35.97
N LEU A 438 20.69 -15.76 -35.44
CA LEU A 438 20.10 -15.82 -34.10
C LEU A 438 21.15 -15.57 -33.01
N ALA A 439 22.32 -16.22 -33.11
CA ALA A 439 23.41 -16.03 -32.14
C ALA A 439 23.96 -14.58 -32.14
N THR A 440 23.93 -13.92 -33.30
CA THR A 440 24.29 -12.48 -33.42
C THR A 440 23.14 -11.53 -33.07
N GLY A 441 21.95 -12.06 -32.73
CA GLY A 441 20.78 -11.27 -32.38
C GLY A 441 20.18 -10.45 -33.52
N LYS A 442 20.55 -10.74 -34.78
CA LYS A 442 20.07 -10.03 -35.98
C LYS A 442 18.64 -10.41 -36.37
N ILE A 443 18.25 -11.64 -36.04
CA ILE A 443 16.92 -12.19 -36.27
C ILE A 443 16.37 -12.83 -34.99
N ASP A 444 15.07 -13.11 -34.97
CA ASP A 444 14.42 -13.99 -34.01
C ASP A 444 13.43 -14.91 -34.70
N ILE A 445 13.05 -16.00 -34.04
CA ILE A 445 12.07 -16.96 -34.54
C ILE A 445 10.68 -16.55 -34.06
N ARG A 446 9.78 -16.29 -35.00
CA ARG A 446 8.37 -16.07 -34.67
C ARG A 446 7.77 -17.42 -34.32
N SER A 447 7.17 -17.53 -33.15
CA SER A 447 6.56 -18.78 -32.72
C SER A 447 5.33 -18.51 -31.85
N ASP A 448 4.39 -19.43 -31.96
CA ASP A 448 3.15 -19.55 -31.19
C ASP A 448 3.31 -20.58 -30.06
N ILE A 449 4.49 -20.60 -29.43
CA ILE A 449 4.70 -21.48 -28.28
C ILE A 449 3.98 -20.87 -27.10
N ASP A 450 3.14 -21.68 -26.49
CA ASP A 450 2.54 -21.39 -25.19
C ASP A 450 3.25 -22.17 -24.10
N VAL A 451 3.28 -21.61 -22.90
CA VAL A 451 3.74 -22.26 -21.68
C VAL A 451 2.57 -22.45 -20.74
N THR A 452 2.55 -23.57 -20.03
CA THR A 452 1.56 -23.80 -18.96
C THR A 452 2.13 -23.26 -17.66
N VAL A 453 1.38 -22.38 -17.01
CA VAL A 453 1.70 -21.84 -15.69
C VAL A 453 0.77 -22.51 -14.69
N ARG A 454 1.32 -23.08 -13.62
CA ARG A 454 0.56 -23.77 -12.57
C ARG A 454 0.86 -23.13 -11.22
N GLY A 455 -0.18 -22.85 -10.45
CA GLY A 455 -0.05 -22.15 -9.17
C GLY A 455 -1.39 -21.61 -8.67
N ASP A 456 -1.34 -20.64 -7.77
CA ASP A 456 -2.53 -20.01 -7.24
C ASP A 456 -3.30 -19.21 -8.30
N VAL A 457 -4.62 -19.42 -8.43
CA VAL A 457 -5.48 -18.77 -9.44
C VAL A 457 -5.34 -17.24 -9.50
N ARG A 458 -5.08 -16.56 -8.37
CA ARG A 458 -4.90 -15.10 -8.33
C ARG A 458 -3.60 -14.68 -9.01
N VAL A 459 -2.52 -15.42 -8.74
CA VAL A 459 -1.24 -15.23 -9.42
C VAL A 459 -1.37 -15.52 -10.90
N LEU A 460 -2.10 -16.58 -11.25
CA LEU A 460 -2.33 -16.96 -12.64
C LEU A 460 -3.15 -15.90 -13.40
N GLU A 461 -4.09 -15.21 -12.75
CA GLU A 461 -4.83 -14.10 -13.34
C GLU A 461 -3.92 -12.90 -13.65
N ASP A 462 -3.01 -12.57 -12.74
CA ASP A 462 -2.05 -11.48 -12.96
C ASP A 462 -1.02 -11.83 -14.03
N ILE A 463 -0.52 -13.07 -14.06
CA ILE A 463 0.36 -13.56 -15.13
C ILE A 463 -0.38 -13.57 -16.47
N ARG A 464 -1.64 -14.01 -16.50
CA ARG A 464 -2.47 -13.95 -17.70
C ARG A 464 -2.64 -12.51 -18.16
N THR A 465 -2.96 -11.59 -17.25
CA THR A 465 -3.11 -10.16 -17.56
C THR A 465 -1.81 -9.58 -18.11
N LEU A 466 -0.67 -9.92 -17.51
CA LEU A 466 0.66 -9.52 -17.98
C LEU A 466 0.92 -10.04 -19.40
N ALA A 467 0.60 -11.31 -19.68
CA ALA A 467 0.76 -11.93 -20.98
C ALA A 467 -0.09 -11.25 -22.07
N HIS A 468 -1.35 -10.94 -21.76
CA HIS A 468 -2.26 -10.22 -22.67
C HIS A 468 -1.77 -8.80 -23.00
N HIS A 469 -0.94 -8.21 -22.13
CA HIS A 469 -0.31 -6.91 -22.32
C HIS A 469 1.18 -7.04 -22.71
N GLY A 470 1.55 -8.12 -23.41
CA GLY A 470 2.87 -8.28 -24.01
C GLY A 470 4.03 -8.39 -23.02
N TYR A 471 3.78 -8.80 -21.77
CA TYR A 471 4.79 -8.88 -20.73
C TYR A 471 5.53 -7.56 -20.45
N GLY A 472 4.84 -6.43 -20.66
CA GLY A 472 5.42 -5.10 -20.43
C GLY A 472 6.39 -4.66 -21.52
N GLU A 473 6.41 -5.32 -22.68
CA GLU A 473 7.16 -4.93 -23.87
C GLU A 473 6.36 -5.11 -25.18
N ASP A 474 6.78 -4.42 -26.24
CA ASP A 474 6.28 -4.63 -27.60
C ASP A 474 7.05 -5.75 -28.34
N SER A 475 6.66 -6.04 -29.59
CA SER A 475 7.32 -7.07 -30.41
C SER A 475 8.78 -6.78 -30.79
N PHE A 476 9.27 -5.57 -30.48
CA PHE A 476 10.64 -5.11 -30.73
C PHE A 476 11.43 -4.92 -29.43
N GLY A 477 10.86 -5.27 -28.28
CA GLY A 477 11.51 -5.15 -26.98
C GLY A 477 11.48 -3.75 -26.37
N ASN A 478 10.67 -2.83 -26.91
CA ASN A 478 10.48 -1.52 -26.28
C ASN A 478 9.54 -1.66 -25.08
N ASN A 479 9.88 -0.97 -23.99
CA ASN A 479 9.07 -0.95 -22.79
C ASN A 479 7.69 -0.34 -23.05
N ILE A 480 6.63 -1.06 -22.69
CA ILE A 480 5.27 -0.53 -22.66
C ILE A 480 4.75 -0.42 -21.23
N SER A 481 3.76 0.45 -21.04
CA SER A 481 3.12 0.67 -19.74
C SER A 481 2.36 -0.56 -19.28
N LEU A 482 2.58 -0.93 -18.01
CA LEU A 482 1.80 -1.99 -17.37
C LEU A 482 0.34 -1.56 -17.14
N PRO A 483 -0.62 -2.50 -17.24
CA PRO A 483 -2.03 -2.24 -16.96
C PRO A 483 -2.24 -1.79 -15.51
N ALA A 484 -3.34 -1.10 -15.25
CA ALA A 484 -3.64 -0.53 -13.93
C ALA A 484 -3.73 -1.57 -12.81
N SER A 485 -4.19 -2.80 -13.12
CA SER A 485 -4.25 -3.92 -12.17
C SER A 485 -2.87 -4.38 -11.69
N LEU A 486 -1.82 -4.18 -12.49
CA LEU A 486 -0.44 -4.59 -12.19
C LEU A 486 0.45 -3.40 -11.77
N ILE A 487 -0.15 -2.29 -11.32
CA ILE A 487 0.60 -1.08 -10.97
C ILE A 487 1.57 -1.29 -9.80
N TYR A 488 1.30 -2.28 -8.95
CA TYR A 488 2.17 -2.67 -7.84
C TYR A 488 3.55 -3.18 -8.30
N LEU A 489 3.70 -3.61 -9.57
CA LEU A 489 4.98 -4.05 -10.15
C LEU A 489 5.91 -2.91 -10.57
N ARG A 490 5.45 -1.65 -10.54
CA ARG A 490 6.24 -0.49 -11.00
C ARG A 490 7.40 -0.11 -10.08
N ARG A 491 7.56 -0.78 -8.93
CA ARG A 491 8.63 -0.56 -7.96
C ARG A 491 9.80 -1.49 -8.18
#